data_AF-A0A7C2C0W5-F1
#
_entry.id   AF-A0A7C2C0W5-F1
#
_cell.length_a   1.000
_cell.length_b   1.000
_cell.length_c   1.000
_cell.angle_alpha   90.00
_cell.angle_beta   90.00
_cell.angle_gamma   90.00
#
_symmetry.space_group_name_H-M   'P 1'
#
loop_
_entity.id
_entity.type
_entity.pdbx_description
1 polymer ?
#
loop_
_entity_poly.entity_id
_entity_poly.type
_entity_poly.pdbx_seq_one_letter_code
_entity_poly.pdbx_strand_id
1 'polypeptide(L)'
;MGRWGLALLLLLGVALAQDPRYPETVRYLVSAPDFRLDRLTLLKWPFVEVVRADRWKEHRQARLEGRAAVPHEWRLPMSDLATTQEVARDLRKAWQRFEERYYWHVITRLNNPALYVVYCWAGLKGPDLNPPLPEVRVDVPSGVVPQGFDPGLSWPQPAAQGQHMLDAYWPVPQVDPGEFCDGLGLQILPLMYVPGFCLDIDAIGFSWCTPGYEAGEPLWFNDGEAQRRVSDGIAHAVATYYPDYQRDVLVALRPRVPTELSDLSRLRVFAPMPWQAHVLEGGAVVTPVMRTLDGLTPQNLVSEVQGIVQILQRALPRLPEAERLAGAAYYYQGLRSLAGLPFLQPVSGQLLGLIGGMDEGVMDQTLRGLAATDEGSKLAGRDLYINAKNAPGAWRLEELKRWFPPSNPYIYEHFGYVSFFQVWNRAEVTTVPDFRADRNPLGVMASLGMRALFYWWVPVRLKIQLMPVPPFVSLSGALDWPKPVPVAPYVLPFAGERTYWGWVSVPEGYEIPRVKGVPGLGVSGVSLPGFGPGIYDLLLR
;
A
#
# COMPACT_ATOMS: atom_id res chain seq x y z
N MET A 1 -44.64 -16.69 31.05
CA MET A 1 -43.36 -16.67 30.29
C MET A 1 -43.37 -17.85 29.32
N GLY A 2 -43.51 -17.56 28.02
CA GLY A 2 -43.79 -18.55 26.98
C GLY A 2 -42.55 -19.29 26.47
N ARG A 3 -42.64 -20.63 26.48
CA ARG A 3 -41.63 -21.65 26.13
C ARG A 3 -41.37 -21.83 24.62
N TRP A 4 -41.63 -20.82 23.78
CA TRP A 4 -41.47 -20.91 22.31
C TRP A 4 -40.59 -19.81 21.68
N GLY A 5 -39.93 -18.97 22.50
CA GLY A 5 -38.91 -18.00 22.04
C GLY A 5 -37.47 -18.50 22.21
N LEU A 6 -37.32 -19.82 22.35
CA LEU A 6 -36.05 -20.51 22.26
C LEU A 6 -35.66 -20.62 20.78
N ALA A 7 -34.36 -20.62 20.56
CA ALA A 7 -33.69 -21.42 19.53
C ALA A 7 -33.41 -20.79 18.16
N LEU A 8 -34.04 -19.70 17.70
CA LEU A 8 -33.90 -19.35 16.28
C LEU A 8 -33.02 -18.15 15.89
N LEU A 9 -32.74 -17.14 16.73
CA LEU A 9 -32.16 -15.89 16.18
C LEU A 9 -30.88 -15.34 16.79
N LEU A 10 -30.49 -15.68 18.02
CA LEU A 10 -29.28 -15.08 18.63
C LEU A 10 -28.20 -16.09 19.03
N LEU A 11 -28.42 -17.35 18.70
CA LEU A 11 -27.35 -18.32 18.40
C LEU A 11 -26.67 -18.04 17.04
N LEU A 12 -26.88 -16.87 16.44
CA LEU A 12 -26.48 -16.55 15.05
C LEU A 12 -25.45 -15.41 14.91
N GLY A 13 -24.97 -14.78 15.98
CA GLY A 13 -24.09 -13.60 15.85
C GLY A 13 -22.65 -13.75 16.34
N VAL A 14 -22.37 -14.70 17.24
CA VAL A 14 -21.08 -14.74 17.95
C VAL A 14 -20.37 -16.06 17.67
N ALA A 15 -19.17 -15.93 17.08
CA ALA A 15 -18.03 -16.81 17.30
C ALA A 15 -18.11 -18.27 16.83
N LEU A 16 -18.49 -18.47 15.57
CA LEU A 16 -17.73 -19.40 14.73
C LEU A 16 -16.94 -18.60 13.70
N ALA A 17 -15.90 -17.91 14.16
CA ALA A 17 -14.70 -17.71 13.36
C ALA A 17 -14.03 -19.09 13.18
N GLN A 18 -14.69 -19.97 12.42
CA GLN A 18 -13.95 -20.93 11.65
C GLN A 18 -13.30 -20.09 10.55
N ASP A 19 -11.97 -20.09 10.49
CA ASP A 19 -11.23 -19.63 9.34
C ASP A 19 -11.96 -20.08 8.06
N PRO A 20 -12.04 -19.24 7.02
CA PRO A 20 -12.77 -19.59 5.82
C PRO A 20 -12.28 -20.94 5.30
N ARG A 21 -13.10 -21.98 5.49
CA ARG A 21 -12.92 -23.26 4.84
C ARG A 21 -13.23 -23.01 3.37
N TYR A 22 -12.18 -22.73 2.61
CA TYR A 22 -12.25 -22.48 1.18
C TYR A 22 -13.03 -23.61 0.50
N PRO A 23 -14.18 -23.32 -0.16
CA PRO A 23 -14.87 -24.34 -0.94
C PRO A 23 -13.96 -24.83 -2.07
N GLU A 24 -13.92 -26.14 -2.30
CA GLU A 24 -13.05 -26.83 -3.27
C GLU A 24 -13.23 -26.40 -4.75
N THR A 25 -14.01 -25.36 -5.07
CA THR A 25 -14.54 -25.14 -6.42
C THR A 25 -14.40 -23.74 -7.02
N VAL A 26 -13.67 -22.77 -6.43
CA VAL A 26 -13.56 -21.42 -7.05
C VAL A 26 -12.10 -20.99 -7.27
N ARG A 27 -11.41 -21.56 -8.26
CA ARG A 27 -10.04 -21.15 -8.62
C ARG A 27 -10.02 -20.31 -9.89
N TYR A 28 -9.37 -19.15 -9.84
CA TYR A 28 -8.90 -18.44 -11.03
C TYR A 28 -7.63 -19.14 -11.48
N LEU A 29 -7.67 -19.75 -12.65
CA LEU A 29 -6.50 -20.32 -13.30
C LEU A 29 -5.89 -19.21 -14.15
N VAL A 30 -4.64 -18.86 -13.86
CA VAL A 30 -3.88 -17.90 -14.63
C VAL A 30 -3.04 -18.68 -15.63
N SER A 31 -3.23 -18.43 -16.91
CA SER A 31 -2.35 -18.94 -17.96
C SER A 31 -1.73 -17.75 -18.68
N ALA A 32 -0.43 -17.82 -18.94
CA ALA A 32 0.22 -16.89 -19.85
C ALA A 32 -0.12 -17.33 -21.30
N PRO A 33 -0.91 -16.57 -22.06
CA PRO A 33 -1.09 -16.84 -23.48
C PRO A 33 0.23 -16.58 -24.23
N ASP A 34 0.44 -17.33 -25.29
CA ASP A 34 1.67 -17.47 -26.08
C ASP A 34 2.00 -16.24 -26.96
N PHE A 35 2.07 -15.06 -26.35
CA PHE A 35 2.50 -13.80 -26.98
C PHE A 35 3.56 -13.12 -26.12
N ARG A 36 4.76 -13.72 -26.07
CA ARG A 36 5.95 -13.16 -25.43
C ARG A 36 6.32 -11.81 -26.04
N LEU A 37 7.13 -11.01 -25.32
CA LEU A 37 7.65 -9.69 -25.75
C LEU A 37 8.30 -9.72 -27.14
N ASP A 38 8.74 -10.89 -27.59
CA ASP A 38 9.24 -11.21 -28.93
C ASP A 38 8.26 -10.74 -30.04
N ARG A 39 6.95 -10.77 -29.76
CA ARG A 39 5.86 -10.31 -30.64
C ARG A 39 5.43 -8.86 -30.37
N LEU A 40 6.06 -8.11 -29.45
CA LEU A 40 5.89 -6.64 -29.39
C LEU A 40 6.30 -5.97 -30.71
N THR A 41 7.23 -6.62 -31.44
CA THR A 41 7.61 -6.24 -32.81
C THR A 41 6.42 -6.26 -33.80
N LEU A 42 5.34 -6.97 -33.46
CA LEU A 42 4.08 -7.04 -34.21
C LEU A 42 3.02 -6.05 -33.70
N LEU A 43 3.40 -5.08 -32.85
CA LEU A 43 2.52 -4.06 -32.26
C LEU A 43 1.42 -4.59 -31.32
N LYS A 44 1.48 -5.86 -30.89
CA LYS A 44 0.49 -6.44 -29.96
C LYS A 44 0.97 -6.36 -28.52
N TRP A 45 0.17 -5.77 -27.63
CA TRP A 45 0.50 -5.67 -26.21
C TRP A 45 0.36 -7.03 -25.50
N PRO A 46 1.30 -7.42 -24.61
CA PRO A 46 1.18 -8.66 -23.86
C PRO A 46 0.02 -8.62 -22.88
N PHE A 47 -0.63 -9.77 -22.70
CA PHE A 47 -1.75 -9.98 -21.79
C PHE A 47 -1.64 -11.32 -21.08
N VAL A 48 -2.39 -11.46 -19.98
CA VAL A 48 -2.54 -12.69 -19.21
C VAL A 48 -3.98 -13.16 -19.31
N GLU A 49 -4.18 -14.45 -19.54
CA GLU A 49 -5.50 -15.08 -19.54
C GLU A 49 -5.84 -15.56 -18.14
N VAL A 50 -7.03 -15.19 -17.69
CA VAL A 50 -7.58 -15.58 -16.40
C VAL A 50 -8.88 -16.34 -16.66
N VAL A 51 -8.90 -17.61 -16.27
CA VAL A 51 -10.04 -18.50 -16.45
C VAL A 51 -10.62 -18.86 -15.09
N ARG A 52 -11.93 -18.74 -14.92
CA ARG A 52 -12.61 -19.13 -13.68
C ARG A 52 -13.25 -20.52 -13.84
N ALA A 53 -12.72 -21.49 -13.10
CA ALA A 53 -12.99 -22.90 -13.35
C ALA A 53 -14.45 -23.34 -13.11
N ASP A 54 -15.16 -22.74 -12.14
CA ASP A 54 -16.60 -22.96 -11.91
C ASP A 54 -17.45 -22.45 -13.08
N ARG A 55 -17.20 -21.21 -13.52
CA ARG A 55 -17.89 -20.61 -14.67
C ARG A 55 -17.62 -21.36 -15.97
N TRP A 56 -16.44 -21.94 -16.13
CA TRP A 56 -16.15 -22.83 -17.26
C TRP A 56 -17.03 -24.09 -17.24
N LYS A 57 -17.21 -24.72 -16.07
CA LYS A 57 -18.12 -25.86 -15.91
C LYS A 57 -19.56 -25.46 -16.20
N GLU A 58 -20.02 -24.33 -15.65
CA GLU A 58 -21.34 -23.75 -15.94
C GLU A 58 -21.51 -23.47 -17.44
N HIS A 59 -20.50 -22.90 -18.09
CA HIS A 59 -20.54 -22.61 -19.51
C HIS A 59 -20.67 -23.88 -20.36
N ARG A 60 -19.93 -24.95 -20.02
CA ARG A 60 -20.06 -26.26 -20.67
C ARG A 60 -21.47 -26.82 -20.52
N GLN A 61 -22.03 -26.74 -19.31
CA GLN A 61 -23.39 -27.20 -19.04
C GLN A 61 -24.44 -26.37 -19.79
N ALA A 62 -24.32 -25.04 -19.78
CA ALA A 62 -25.18 -24.13 -20.51
C ALA A 62 -25.17 -24.41 -22.02
N ARG A 63 -23.99 -24.73 -22.58
CA ARG A 63 -23.84 -25.11 -23.99
C ARG A 63 -24.56 -26.42 -24.33
N LEU A 64 -24.48 -27.42 -23.44
CA LEU A 64 -25.22 -28.68 -23.60
C LEU A 64 -26.74 -28.48 -23.53
N GLU A 65 -27.19 -27.51 -22.73
CA GLU A 65 -28.60 -27.17 -22.53
C GLU A 65 -29.15 -26.12 -23.53
N GLY A 66 -28.34 -25.65 -24.49
CA GLY A 66 -28.72 -24.63 -25.46
C GLY A 66 -28.96 -23.23 -24.86
N ARG A 67 -28.41 -22.94 -23.67
CA ARG A 67 -28.51 -21.66 -22.97
C ARG A 67 -27.39 -20.69 -23.39
N ALA A 68 -27.55 -19.42 -23.02
CA ALA A 68 -26.57 -18.38 -23.30
C ALA A 68 -25.19 -18.70 -22.70
N ALA A 69 -24.13 -18.24 -23.38
CA ALA A 69 -22.76 -18.41 -22.92
C ALA A 69 -22.51 -17.69 -21.58
N VAL A 70 -21.84 -18.37 -20.65
CA VAL A 70 -21.45 -17.81 -19.35
C VAL A 70 -20.03 -17.27 -19.48
N PRO A 71 -19.77 -15.98 -19.17
CA PRO A 71 -18.43 -15.42 -19.21
C PRO A 71 -17.55 -16.09 -18.15
N HIS A 72 -16.43 -16.67 -18.58
CA HIS A 72 -15.55 -17.48 -17.76
C HIS A 72 -14.05 -17.22 -18.00
N GLU A 73 -13.70 -16.44 -19.02
CA GLU A 73 -12.35 -16.11 -19.41
C GLU A 73 -12.22 -14.59 -19.59
N TRP A 74 -11.11 -14.03 -19.12
CA TRP A 74 -10.76 -12.63 -19.28
C TRP A 74 -9.30 -12.49 -19.67
N ARG A 75 -9.00 -11.48 -20.48
CA ARG A 75 -7.64 -11.09 -20.87
C ARG A 75 -7.27 -9.80 -20.16
N LEU A 76 -6.21 -9.86 -19.36
CA LEU A 76 -5.70 -8.71 -18.63
C LEU A 76 -4.40 -8.24 -19.31
N PRO A 77 -4.35 -7.03 -19.90
CA PRO A 77 -3.10 -6.47 -20.42
C PRO A 77 -2.08 -6.29 -19.29
N MET A 78 -0.81 -6.52 -19.60
CA MET A 78 0.27 -6.33 -18.62
C MET A 78 0.58 -4.85 -18.40
N SER A 79 0.83 -4.46 -17.15
CA SER A 79 1.38 -3.15 -16.81
C SER A 79 2.89 -3.23 -16.64
N ASP A 80 3.59 -2.17 -16.99
CA ASP A 80 5.01 -2.05 -16.73
C ASP A 80 5.29 -1.86 -15.22
N LEU A 81 6.29 -2.57 -14.70
CA LEU A 81 6.71 -2.51 -13.29
C LEU A 81 7.06 -1.08 -12.88
N ALA A 82 7.85 -0.36 -13.67
CA ALA A 82 8.27 1.00 -13.32
C ALA A 82 7.06 1.95 -13.26
N THR A 83 6.10 1.77 -14.17
CA THR A 83 4.83 2.49 -14.17
C THR A 83 3.96 2.13 -12.96
N THR A 84 3.91 0.85 -12.54
CA THR A 84 3.19 0.48 -11.29
C THR A 84 3.85 1.07 -10.04
N GLN A 85 5.18 1.23 -10.00
CA GLN A 85 5.86 1.94 -8.91
C GLN A 85 5.53 3.43 -8.90
N GLU A 86 5.41 4.07 -10.06
CA GLU A 86 4.94 5.46 -10.15
C GLU A 86 3.51 5.60 -9.65
N VAL A 87 2.61 4.68 -10.02
CA VAL A 87 1.25 4.64 -9.48
C VAL A 87 1.28 4.47 -7.96
N ALA A 88 2.10 3.57 -7.43
CA ALA A 88 2.28 3.37 -5.98
C ALA A 88 2.80 4.64 -5.27
N ARG A 89 3.75 5.36 -5.89
CA ARG A 89 4.23 6.67 -5.41
C ARG A 89 3.10 7.69 -5.40
N ASP A 90 2.30 7.75 -6.45
CA ASP A 90 1.21 8.72 -6.56
C ASP A 90 0.09 8.43 -5.52
N LEU A 91 -0.20 7.15 -5.26
CA LEU A 91 -1.09 6.72 -4.16
C LEU A 91 -0.53 7.12 -2.78
N ARG A 92 0.78 6.95 -2.57
CA ARG A 92 1.45 7.40 -1.34
C ARG A 92 1.38 8.92 -1.18
N LYS A 93 1.64 9.66 -2.27
CA LYS A 93 1.57 11.13 -2.31
C LYS A 93 0.16 11.64 -2.01
N ALA A 94 -0.88 10.97 -2.50
CA ALA A 94 -2.27 11.30 -2.21
C ALA A 94 -2.56 11.25 -0.69
N TRP A 95 -2.06 10.21 0.00
CA TRP A 95 -2.19 10.11 1.46
C TRP A 95 -1.38 11.20 2.18
N GLN A 96 -0.12 11.42 1.79
CA GLN A 96 0.72 12.46 2.38
C GLN A 96 0.11 13.86 2.24
N ARG A 97 -0.51 14.16 1.09
CA ARG A 97 -1.23 15.42 0.85
C ARG A 97 -2.43 15.56 1.75
N PHE A 98 -3.23 14.50 1.91
CA PHE A 98 -4.36 14.48 2.84
C PHE A 98 -3.92 14.74 4.29
N GLU A 99 -2.89 14.04 4.74
CA GLU A 99 -2.33 14.19 6.08
C GLU A 99 -1.82 15.62 6.33
N GLU A 100 -1.06 16.19 5.40
CA GLU A 100 -0.57 17.58 5.49
C GLU A 100 -1.73 18.57 5.57
N ARG A 101 -2.72 18.49 4.67
CA ARG A 101 -3.88 19.38 4.66
C ARG A 101 -4.68 19.27 5.94
N TYR A 102 -4.93 18.05 6.41
CA TYR A 102 -5.68 17.79 7.63
C TYR A 102 -4.98 18.40 8.84
N TYR A 103 -3.69 18.13 9.02
CA TYR A 103 -2.94 18.70 10.15
C TYR A 103 -2.88 20.23 10.09
N TRP A 104 -2.45 20.78 8.94
CA TRP A 104 -2.21 22.21 8.82
C TRP A 104 -3.49 23.03 8.91
N HIS A 105 -4.62 22.54 8.41
CA HIS A 105 -5.90 23.19 8.60
C HIS A 105 -6.27 23.28 10.09
N VAL A 106 -6.17 22.15 10.82
CA VAL A 106 -6.55 22.11 12.25
C VAL A 106 -5.63 22.95 13.12
N ILE A 107 -4.30 22.82 12.98
CA ILE A 107 -3.35 23.56 13.82
C ILE A 107 -3.41 25.07 13.53
N THR A 108 -3.63 25.45 12.26
CA THR A 108 -3.77 26.86 11.86
C THR A 108 -5.06 27.46 12.41
N ARG A 109 -6.16 26.70 12.39
CA ARG A 109 -7.43 27.11 13.00
C ARG A 109 -7.32 27.25 14.52
N LEU A 110 -6.66 26.31 15.19
CA LEU A 110 -6.41 26.35 16.63
C LEU A 110 -5.60 27.60 17.02
N ASN A 111 -4.50 27.86 16.32
CA ASN A 111 -3.58 28.96 16.59
C ASN A 111 -3.88 30.25 15.79
N ASN A 112 -5.12 30.43 15.34
CA ASN A 112 -5.56 31.66 14.69
C ASN A 112 -5.65 32.79 15.74
N PRO A 113 -5.03 33.96 15.52
CA PRO A 113 -4.50 34.48 14.25
C PRO A 113 -3.04 34.21 13.91
N ALA A 114 -2.21 33.78 14.86
CA ALA A 114 -0.76 33.68 14.67
C ALA A 114 -0.36 32.81 13.47
N LEU A 115 -0.83 31.56 13.40
CA LEU A 115 -0.46 30.67 12.29
C LEU A 115 -1.17 31.03 10.98
N TYR A 116 -2.36 31.63 11.04
CA TYR A 116 -3.04 32.13 9.85
C TYR A 116 -2.22 33.24 9.19
N VAL A 117 -1.68 34.18 9.97
CA VAL A 117 -0.82 35.26 9.46
C VAL A 117 0.45 34.68 8.82
N VAL A 118 1.10 33.71 9.46
CA VAL A 118 2.36 33.13 8.98
C VAL A 118 2.16 32.28 7.72
N TYR A 119 1.19 31.36 7.73
CA TYR A 119 1.10 30.37 6.67
C TYR A 119 0.03 30.69 5.61
N CYS A 120 -1.07 31.35 5.97
CA CYS A 120 -2.13 31.69 5.01
C CYS A 120 -1.94 33.07 4.38
N TRP A 121 -1.52 34.07 5.16
CA TRP A 121 -1.30 35.43 4.62
C TRP A 121 0.11 35.62 4.06
N ALA A 122 1.15 35.28 4.83
CA ALA A 122 2.53 35.40 4.34
C ALA A 122 2.96 34.23 3.43
N GLY A 123 2.20 33.13 3.41
CA GLY A 123 2.41 32.04 2.46
C GLY A 123 3.67 31.21 2.71
N LEU A 124 4.17 31.15 3.95
CA LEU A 124 5.36 30.37 4.27
C LEU A 124 5.12 28.88 4.00
N LYS A 125 5.96 28.29 3.13
CA LYS A 125 5.86 26.89 2.69
C LYS A 125 7.24 26.24 2.68
N GLY A 126 7.26 24.96 3.03
CA GLY A 126 8.42 24.07 2.90
C GLY A 126 8.55 23.44 1.51
N PRO A 127 9.38 22.38 1.40
CA PRO A 127 9.53 21.64 0.16
C PRO A 127 8.22 20.92 -0.23
N ASP A 128 8.02 20.73 -1.53
CA ASP A 128 6.88 19.98 -2.05
C ASP A 128 6.94 18.50 -1.67
N LEU A 129 5.75 17.89 -1.52
CA LEU A 129 5.61 16.45 -1.40
C LEU A 129 6.13 15.74 -2.65
N ASN A 130 7.26 15.06 -2.50
CA ASN A 130 7.87 14.24 -3.54
C ASN A 130 8.40 12.92 -2.94
N PRO A 131 7.51 11.99 -2.58
CA PRO A 131 7.93 10.73 -2.00
C PRO A 131 8.81 9.94 -2.99
N PRO A 132 9.85 9.23 -2.51
CA PRO A 132 10.64 8.35 -3.35
C PRO A 132 9.78 7.22 -3.93
N LEU A 133 10.25 6.62 -5.03
CA LEU A 133 9.62 5.43 -5.60
C LEU A 133 9.62 4.30 -4.56
N PRO A 134 8.46 3.69 -4.25
CA PRO A 134 8.40 2.61 -3.29
C PRO A 134 9.20 1.38 -3.75
N GLU A 135 9.87 0.73 -2.79
CA GLU A 135 10.55 -0.54 -3.03
C GLU A 135 9.53 -1.63 -3.38
N VAL A 136 9.86 -2.43 -4.38
CA VAL A 136 9.01 -3.53 -4.84
C VAL A 136 9.16 -4.71 -3.89
N ARG A 137 8.11 -4.99 -3.11
CA ARG A 137 8.03 -6.14 -2.20
C ARG A 137 6.76 -6.94 -2.46
N VAL A 138 6.91 -8.26 -2.55
CA VAL A 138 5.77 -9.15 -2.74
C VAL A 138 5.12 -9.45 -1.41
N ASP A 139 3.84 -9.14 -1.31
CA ASP A 139 3.00 -9.34 -0.15
C ASP A 139 2.35 -10.73 -0.20
N VAL A 140 2.31 -11.39 0.96
CA VAL A 140 1.63 -12.68 1.13
C VAL A 140 0.57 -12.54 2.21
N PRO A 141 -0.72 -12.39 1.84
CA PRO A 141 -1.78 -12.30 2.83
C PRO A 141 -1.88 -13.61 3.64
N SER A 142 -1.88 -13.48 4.97
CA SER A 142 -1.83 -14.61 5.92
C SER A 142 -2.94 -15.64 5.74
N GLY A 143 -4.13 -15.22 5.29
CA GLY A 143 -5.26 -16.12 5.07
C GLY A 143 -5.12 -17.04 3.85
N VAL A 144 -4.20 -16.74 2.93
CA VAL A 144 -4.03 -17.55 1.71
C VAL A 144 -3.15 -18.77 1.95
N VAL A 145 -2.43 -18.81 3.06
CA VAL A 145 -1.52 -19.92 3.37
C VAL A 145 -2.21 -20.94 4.27
N PRO A 146 -2.07 -22.26 4.01
CA PRO A 146 -2.66 -23.27 4.87
C PRO A 146 -2.14 -23.18 6.30
N GLN A 147 -3.03 -23.50 7.23
CA GLN A 147 -2.68 -23.65 8.63
C GLN A 147 -1.50 -24.63 8.81
N GLY A 148 -0.48 -24.18 9.55
CA GLY A 148 0.71 -24.98 9.86
C GLY A 148 1.84 -24.92 8.83
N PHE A 149 1.71 -24.16 7.74
CA PHE A 149 2.83 -23.88 6.84
C PHE A 149 3.55 -22.58 7.24
N ASP A 150 4.79 -22.71 7.70
CA ASP A 150 5.72 -21.60 7.89
C ASP A 150 7.05 -21.97 7.21
N PRO A 151 7.41 -21.33 6.09
CA PRO A 151 8.70 -21.58 5.42
C PRO A 151 9.91 -21.03 6.21
N GLY A 152 9.69 -20.46 7.40
CA GLY A 152 10.72 -19.78 8.20
C GLY A 152 11.22 -18.51 7.51
N LEU A 153 10.38 -17.93 6.65
CA LEU A 153 10.58 -16.64 6.02
C LEU A 153 9.62 -15.67 6.69
N SER A 154 10.10 -14.47 6.99
CA SER A 154 9.23 -13.41 7.53
C SER A 154 8.10 -13.13 6.56
N TRP A 155 6.87 -13.08 7.06
CA TRP A 155 5.70 -12.70 6.27
C TRP A 155 5.86 -11.29 5.72
N PRO A 156 6.06 -11.13 4.40
CA PRO A 156 6.14 -9.81 3.84
C PRO A 156 4.75 -9.18 3.97
N GLN A 157 4.74 -7.96 4.49
CA GLN A 157 3.54 -7.14 4.61
C GLN A 157 3.25 -6.44 3.26
N PRO A 158 2.02 -5.95 3.03
CA PRO A 158 1.72 -5.03 1.95
C PRO A 158 2.81 -3.98 1.81
N ALA A 159 3.29 -3.74 0.59
CA ALA A 159 4.36 -2.77 0.38
C ALA A 159 3.94 -1.34 0.81
N ALA A 160 2.64 -1.02 0.77
CA ALA A 160 2.10 0.21 1.36
C ALA A 160 2.14 0.25 2.91
N GLN A 161 2.24 -0.88 3.60
CA GLN A 161 2.24 -0.91 5.06
C GLN A 161 3.51 -0.27 5.61
N GLY A 162 3.32 0.72 6.49
CA GLY A 162 4.42 1.53 6.97
C GLY A 162 4.76 2.72 6.07
N GLN A 163 4.10 2.88 4.92
CA GLN A 163 4.38 3.96 3.97
C GLN A 163 3.34 5.09 3.97
N HIS A 164 2.23 4.92 4.71
CA HIS A 164 1.21 5.94 4.95
C HIS A 164 1.64 6.96 6.01
N MET A 165 2.78 7.59 5.77
CA MET A 165 3.34 8.69 6.56
C MET A 165 4.15 9.60 5.65
N LEU A 166 4.43 10.80 6.15
CA LEU A 166 5.35 11.72 5.50
C LEU A 166 6.79 11.21 5.58
N ASP A 167 7.58 11.47 4.54
CA ASP A 167 9.02 11.16 4.53
C ASP A 167 9.78 12.00 5.56
N ALA A 168 9.31 13.23 5.80
CA ALA A 168 9.82 14.11 6.83
C ALA A 168 8.70 15.01 7.38
N TYR A 169 8.73 15.24 8.69
CA TYR A 169 7.85 16.17 9.38
C TYR A 169 8.55 17.50 9.55
N TRP A 170 8.04 18.54 8.91
CA TRP A 170 8.59 19.89 8.98
C TRP A 170 7.71 20.83 9.83
N PRO A 171 8.29 21.86 10.46
CA PRO A 171 7.53 22.91 11.15
C PRO A 171 6.87 23.91 10.16
N VAL A 172 6.80 23.55 8.87
CA VAL A 172 6.21 24.34 7.79
C VAL A 172 5.38 23.43 6.87
N PRO A 173 4.30 23.92 6.24
CA PRO A 173 3.49 23.14 5.31
C PRO A 173 4.25 22.68 4.07
N GLN A 174 4.02 21.44 3.64
CA GLN A 174 4.57 20.87 2.38
C GLN A 174 3.56 20.93 1.22
N VAL A 175 2.38 21.48 1.47
CA VAL A 175 1.30 21.73 0.51
C VAL A 175 1.10 23.23 0.33
N ASP A 176 0.49 23.65 -0.78
CA ASP A 176 0.25 25.07 -1.02
C ASP A 176 -0.71 25.66 0.03
N PRO A 177 -0.54 26.92 0.44
CA PRO A 177 -1.42 27.59 1.41
C PRO A 177 -2.90 27.47 1.06
N GLY A 178 -3.25 27.59 -0.22
CA GLY A 178 -4.62 27.47 -0.70
C GLY A 178 -5.26 26.09 -0.47
N GLU A 179 -4.48 25.04 -0.21
CA GLU A 179 -5.00 23.68 -0.01
C GLU A 179 -5.47 23.40 1.42
N PHE A 180 -4.98 24.17 2.41
CA PHE A 180 -5.35 23.98 3.81
C PHE A 180 -5.89 25.24 4.50
N CYS A 181 -5.69 26.42 3.91
CA CYS A 181 -6.25 27.68 4.41
C CYS A 181 -7.70 27.94 3.93
N ASP A 182 -8.26 27.02 3.14
CA ASP A 182 -9.63 27.14 2.64
C ASP A 182 -10.65 27.19 3.78
N GLY A 183 -11.58 28.13 3.71
CA GLY A 183 -12.57 28.36 4.76
C GLY A 183 -12.02 28.97 6.06
N LEU A 184 -10.71 29.27 6.13
CA LEU A 184 -10.12 30.02 7.24
C LEU A 184 -10.14 31.52 6.92
N GLY A 185 -10.35 32.33 7.97
CA GLY A 185 -10.20 33.77 7.94
C GLY A 185 -9.53 34.24 9.22
N LEU A 186 -9.07 35.49 9.25
CA LEU A 186 -8.45 36.07 10.44
C LEU A 186 -9.48 36.14 11.59
N GLN A 187 -9.21 35.45 12.69
CA GLN A 187 -10.05 35.37 13.88
C GLN A 187 -9.28 35.87 15.10
N ILE A 188 -9.50 37.13 15.46
CA ILE A 188 -8.91 37.76 16.65
C ILE A 188 -9.73 37.47 17.91
N LEU A 189 -11.05 37.27 17.73
CA LEU A 189 -11.99 36.91 18.79
C LEU A 189 -12.61 35.53 18.50
N PRO A 190 -13.02 34.79 19.54
CA PRO A 190 -12.87 35.11 20.97
C PRO A 190 -11.42 35.03 21.46
N LEU A 191 -11.11 35.71 22.57
CA LEU A 191 -9.81 35.61 23.23
C LEU A 191 -9.57 34.17 23.70
N MET A 192 -8.45 33.59 23.27
CA MET A 192 -8.09 32.20 23.56
C MET A 192 -7.45 32.03 24.94
N TYR A 193 -6.72 33.04 25.41
CA TYR A 193 -6.00 32.99 26.67
C TYR A 193 -5.78 34.38 27.25
N VAL A 194 -5.49 34.42 28.56
CA VAL A 194 -4.91 35.58 29.23
C VAL A 194 -3.45 35.25 29.56
N PRO A 195 -2.46 35.97 28.99
CA PRO A 195 -1.05 35.68 29.25
C PRO A 195 -0.71 35.91 30.73
N GLY A 196 0.14 35.05 31.27
CA GLY A 196 0.95 35.44 32.42
C GLY A 196 1.87 36.60 32.04
N PHE A 197 2.02 37.56 32.93
CA PHE A 197 2.91 38.70 32.74
C PHE A 197 3.82 38.96 33.95
N CYS A 198 4.98 39.58 33.68
CA CYS A 198 5.82 40.23 34.69
C CYS A 198 5.83 41.73 34.45
N LEU A 199 5.92 42.48 35.53
CA LEU A 199 5.96 43.92 35.54
C LEU A 199 7.21 44.38 36.28
N ASP A 200 8.13 44.97 35.53
CA ASP A 200 9.37 45.55 36.05
C ASP A 200 9.25 47.07 36.06
N ILE A 201 9.53 47.70 37.19
CA ILE A 201 9.60 49.16 37.36
C ILE A 201 11.03 49.53 37.73
N ASP A 202 11.82 49.88 36.72
CA ASP A 202 13.26 50.11 36.84
C ASP A 202 13.60 51.21 37.88
N ALA A 203 12.74 52.23 38.00
CA ALA A 203 12.97 53.38 38.88
C ALA A 203 12.95 53.05 40.38
N ILE A 204 12.27 51.97 40.78
CA ILE A 204 12.15 51.55 42.19
C ILE A 204 12.68 50.13 42.41
N GLY A 205 13.32 49.52 41.40
CA GLY A 205 13.83 48.15 41.47
C GLY A 205 12.73 47.12 41.76
N PHE A 206 11.48 47.42 41.41
CA PHE A 206 10.35 46.54 41.67
C PHE A 206 10.15 45.58 40.50
N SER A 207 10.06 44.29 40.79
CA SER A 207 9.67 43.27 39.83
C SER A 207 8.58 42.43 40.46
N TRP A 208 7.48 42.24 39.75
CA TRP A 208 6.39 41.39 40.18
C TRP A 208 5.87 40.58 39.00
N CYS A 209 5.75 39.28 39.20
CA CYS A 209 5.26 38.35 38.20
C CYS A 209 3.95 37.74 38.66
N THR A 210 3.04 37.58 37.71
CA THR A 210 1.83 36.79 37.95
C THR A 210 2.18 35.30 38.08
N PRO A 211 1.41 34.51 38.83
CA PRO A 211 1.66 33.08 38.98
C PRO A 211 1.74 32.33 37.64
N GLY A 212 0.97 32.74 36.63
CA GLY A 212 1.04 32.15 35.29
C GLY A 212 2.35 32.40 34.55
N TYR A 213 3.06 33.50 34.83
CA TYR A 213 4.38 33.73 34.25
C TYR A 213 5.41 32.75 34.85
N GLU A 214 5.39 32.55 36.17
CA GLU A 214 6.32 31.70 36.90
C GLU A 214 6.04 30.20 36.71
N ALA A 215 4.77 29.78 36.81
CA ALA A 215 4.36 28.39 36.66
C ALA A 215 4.41 27.88 35.21
N GLY A 216 4.47 28.79 34.23
CA GLY A 216 4.53 28.44 32.80
C GLY A 216 3.18 28.07 32.20
N GLU A 217 2.09 28.54 32.79
CA GLU A 217 0.71 28.32 32.32
C GLU A 217 0.00 29.66 32.13
N PRO A 218 -0.92 29.79 31.15
CA PRO A 218 -1.69 31.02 31.01
C PRO A 218 -2.55 31.25 32.26
N LEU A 219 -2.79 32.52 32.62
CA LEU A 219 -3.66 32.85 33.77
C LEU A 219 -5.09 32.35 33.58
N TRP A 220 -5.50 32.24 32.33
CA TRP A 220 -6.75 31.63 31.91
C TRP A 220 -6.62 31.14 30.47
N PHE A 221 -7.24 30.00 30.16
CA PHE A 221 -7.29 29.43 28.82
C PHE A 221 -8.72 29.00 28.49
N ASN A 222 -9.15 29.23 27.27
CA ASN A 222 -10.49 28.87 26.80
C ASN A 222 -10.49 27.46 26.19
N ASP A 223 -10.52 26.44 27.04
CA ASP A 223 -10.53 25.04 26.59
C ASP A 223 -11.70 24.73 25.65
N GLY A 224 -12.89 25.27 25.95
CA GLY A 224 -14.10 25.04 25.15
C GLY A 224 -13.97 25.57 23.73
N GLU A 225 -13.42 26.77 23.57
CA GLU A 225 -13.15 27.34 22.24
C GLU A 225 -12.04 26.59 21.52
N ALA A 226 -10.96 26.20 22.23
CA ALA A 226 -9.87 25.44 21.63
C ALA A 226 -10.38 24.11 21.06
N GLN A 227 -11.17 23.37 21.85
CA GLN A 227 -11.81 22.13 21.42
C GLN A 227 -12.78 22.36 20.27
N ARG A 228 -13.58 23.44 20.30
CA ARG A 228 -14.49 23.79 19.21
C ARG A 228 -13.73 24.05 17.90
N ARG A 229 -12.64 24.84 17.95
CA ARG A 229 -11.81 25.12 16.78
C ARG A 229 -11.20 23.86 16.19
N VAL A 230 -10.69 22.96 17.05
CA VAL A 230 -10.14 21.67 16.63
C VAL A 230 -11.22 20.79 16.00
N SER A 231 -12.38 20.65 16.67
CA SER A 231 -13.52 19.87 16.18
C SER A 231 -14.02 20.38 14.83
N ASP A 232 -14.16 21.69 14.67
CA ASP A 232 -14.57 22.32 13.41
C ASP A 232 -13.55 22.03 12.30
N GLY A 233 -12.25 22.12 12.61
CA GLY A 233 -11.19 21.82 11.65
C GLY A 233 -11.17 20.35 11.23
N ILE A 234 -11.42 19.44 12.17
CA ILE A 234 -11.59 18.01 11.89
C ILE A 234 -12.79 17.76 10.98
N ALA A 235 -13.94 18.35 11.32
CA ALA A 235 -15.15 18.23 10.52
C ALA A 235 -14.94 18.75 9.08
N HIS A 236 -14.23 19.88 8.93
CA HIS A 236 -13.87 20.43 7.62
C HIS A 236 -12.95 19.50 6.84
N ALA A 237 -11.89 18.99 7.45
CA ALA A 237 -10.96 18.09 6.79
C ALA A 237 -11.62 16.79 6.33
N VAL A 238 -12.52 16.22 7.14
CA VAL A 238 -13.29 15.03 6.77
C VAL A 238 -14.28 15.33 5.64
N ALA A 239 -14.94 16.50 5.66
CA ALA A 239 -15.92 16.87 4.64
C ALA A 239 -15.28 17.27 3.30
N THR A 240 -14.08 17.86 3.33
CA THR A 240 -13.45 18.48 2.15
C THR A 240 -12.25 17.68 1.65
N TYR A 241 -11.30 17.33 2.54
CA TYR A 241 -10.03 16.74 2.12
C TYR A 241 -10.09 15.24 1.94
N TYR A 242 -10.97 14.55 2.67
CA TYR A 242 -11.13 13.11 2.50
C TYR A 242 -11.75 12.74 1.12
N PRO A 243 -12.79 13.43 0.62
CA PRO A 243 -13.24 13.25 -0.77
C PRO A 243 -12.14 13.57 -1.80
N ASP A 244 -11.34 14.61 -1.56
CA ASP A 244 -10.19 14.94 -2.43
C ASP A 244 -9.14 13.82 -2.44
N TYR A 245 -8.86 13.21 -1.28
CA TYR A 245 -7.98 12.04 -1.18
C TYR A 245 -8.49 10.88 -2.03
N GLN A 246 -9.77 10.55 -1.90
CA GLN A 246 -10.39 9.50 -2.72
C GLN A 246 -10.29 9.85 -4.21
N ARG A 247 -10.55 11.11 -4.59
CA ARG A 247 -10.39 11.58 -5.96
C ARG A 247 -8.94 11.43 -6.46
N ASP A 248 -7.95 11.80 -5.66
CA ASP A 248 -6.53 11.67 -6.01
C ASP A 248 -6.13 10.20 -6.20
N VAL A 249 -6.64 9.29 -5.36
CA VAL A 249 -6.49 7.84 -5.54
C VAL A 249 -7.06 7.39 -6.89
N LEU A 250 -8.29 7.79 -7.22
CA LEU A 250 -8.92 7.44 -8.50
C LEU A 250 -8.15 8.01 -9.70
N VAL A 251 -7.55 9.20 -9.55
CA VAL A 251 -6.68 9.81 -10.57
C VAL A 251 -5.40 9.00 -10.74
N ALA A 252 -4.76 8.59 -9.64
CA ALA A 252 -3.55 7.76 -9.68
C ALA A 252 -3.80 6.40 -10.37
N LEU A 253 -4.99 5.83 -10.17
CA LEU A 253 -5.44 4.56 -10.75
C LEU A 253 -5.94 4.64 -12.19
N ARG A 254 -5.91 5.82 -12.84
CA ARG A 254 -6.30 5.92 -14.24
C ARG A 254 -5.35 5.12 -15.13
N PRO A 255 -5.88 4.41 -16.15
CA PRO A 255 -5.04 3.77 -17.13
C PRO A 255 -4.06 4.77 -17.76
N ARG A 256 -2.79 4.39 -17.82
CA ARG A 256 -1.74 5.14 -18.50
C ARG A 256 -1.42 4.34 -19.74
N VAL A 257 -1.81 4.85 -20.89
CA VAL A 257 -1.49 4.22 -22.18
C VAL A 257 -0.66 5.18 -23.02
N PRO A 258 0.28 4.65 -23.80
CA PRO A 258 1.15 5.48 -24.61
C PRO A 258 0.31 6.08 -25.73
N THR A 259 0.40 7.39 -25.91
CA THR A 259 -0.18 8.06 -27.08
C THR A 259 0.69 7.87 -28.32
N GLU A 260 1.97 7.52 -28.16
CA GLU A 260 2.94 7.27 -29.23
C GLU A 260 3.68 5.94 -28.97
N LEU A 261 3.61 5.02 -29.93
CA LEU A 261 4.23 3.69 -29.90
C LEU A 261 5.59 3.65 -30.63
N SER A 262 6.16 4.81 -30.95
CA SER A 262 7.37 4.95 -31.76
C SER A 262 8.65 4.46 -31.07
N ASP A 263 8.68 4.45 -29.73
CA ASP A 263 9.78 3.95 -28.92
C ASP A 263 9.27 2.99 -27.84
N LEU A 264 9.35 1.69 -28.12
CA LEU A 264 8.93 0.62 -27.22
C LEU A 264 9.80 0.51 -25.96
N SER A 265 11.02 1.08 -25.94
CA SER A 265 11.89 1.05 -24.76
C SER A 265 11.38 1.97 -23.65
N ARG A 266 10.76 3.10 -24.01
CA ARG A 266 10.28 4.10 -23.04
C ARG A 266 8.79 3.98 -22.72
N LEU A 267 8.20 2.85 -23.06
CA LEU A 267 6.76 2.71 -23.04
C LEU A 267 6.23 2.55 -21.61
N ARG A 268 5.54 3.58 -21.11
CA ARG A 268 4.92 3.59 -19.78
C ARG A 268 3.46 3.15 -19.90
N VAL A 269 3.17 1.93 -19.43
CA VAL A 269 1.83 1.37 -19.50
C VAL A 269 1.35 0.94 -18.13
N PHE A 270 0.17 1.41 -17.78
CA PHE A 270 -0.61 0.96 -16.65
C PHE A 270 -2.04 0.68 -17.10
N ALA A 271 -2.42 -0.59 -17.08
CA ALA A 271 -3.71 -1.08 -17.56
C ALA A 271 -4.43 -1.89 -16.45
N PRO A 272 -4.82 -1.22 -15.36
CA PRO A 272 -5.57 -1.83 -14.26
C PRO A 272 -6.92 -2.38 -14.71
N MET A 273 -7.44 -3.37 -13.99
CA MET A 273 -8.82 -3.85 -14.12
C MET A 273 -9.48 -3.91 -12.73
N PRO A 274 -10.68 -3.32 -12.54
CA PRO A 274 -11.37 -3.36 -11.26
C PRO A 274 -12.05 -4.72 -11.09
N TRP A 275 -11.73 -5.41 -10.00
CA TRP A 275 -12.22 -6.75 -9.70
C TRP A 275 -13.16 -6.72 -8.50
N GLN A 276 -14.47 -6.72 -8.78
CA GLN A 276 -15.49 -6.23 -7.85
C GLN A 276 -15.17 -4.81 -7.31
N ALA A 277 -16.18 -4.06 -6.88
CA ALA A 277 -15.98 -2.65 -6.51
C ALA A 277 -14.90 -2.50 -5.42
N HIS A 278 -14.17 -1.37 -5.41
CA HIS A 278 -13.33 -0.95 -4.28
C HIS A 278 -14.22 -0.73 -3.04
N VAL A 279 -14.67 -1.81 -2.42
CA VAL A 279 -15.52 -1.77 -1.22
C VAL A 279 -14.68 -2.29 -0.05
N LEU A 280 -15.01 -1.79 1.13
CA LEU A 280 -14.51 -2.27 2.42
C LEU A 280 -14.32 -3.78 2.44
N GLU A 281 -13.07 -4.20 2.64
CA GLU A 281 -12.66 -5.59 2.88
C GLU A 281 -12.99 -6.57 1.72
N GLY A 282 -13.37 -6.06 0.54
CA GLY A 282 -13.69 -6.88 -0.63
C GLY A 282 -13.60 -6.11 -1.96
N GLY A 283 -12.72 -6.58 -2.84
CA GLY A 283 -12.49 -6.02 -4.18
C GLY A 283 -11.13 -5.36 -4.32
N ALA A 284 -10.54 -5.49 -5.50
CA ALA A 284 -9.21 -4.95 -5.78
C ALA A 284 -9.12 -4.47 -7.23
N VAL A 285 -8.40 -3.38 -7.46
CA VAL A 285 -7.90 -3.07 -8.79
C VAL A 285 -6.62 -3.87 -8.99
N VAL A 286 -6.59 -4.66 -10.07
CA VAL A 286 -5.52 -5.61 -10.33
C VAL A 286 -5.01 -5.48 -11.76
N THR A 287 -3.70 -5.60 -11.92
CA THR A 287 -3.05 -5.75 -13.23
C THR A 287 -1.91 -6.74 -13.12
N PRO A 288 -1.70 -7.62 -14.11
CA PRO A 288 -0.44 -8.34 -14.22
C PRO A 288 0.70 -7.34 -14.47
N VAL A 289 1.90 -7.70 -14.04
CA VAL A 289 3.08 -6.84 -14.07
C VAL A 289 4.17 -7.51 -14.90
N MET A 290 4.66 -6.76 -15.87
CA MET A 290 5.85 -7.12 -16.64
C MET A 290 6.98 -6.14 -16.34
N ARG A 291 8.21 -6.64 -16.34
CA ARG A 291 9.38 -5.77 -16.36
C ARG A 291 9.70 -5.43 -17.81
N THR A 292 9.83 -4.15 -18.15
CA THR A 292 10.20 -3.70 -19.49
C THR A 292 11.56 -4.25 -19.93
N LEU A 293 11.79 -4.20 -21.25
CA LEU A 293 13.05 -4.59 -21.89
C LEU A 293 14.23 -3.66 -21.54
N ASP A 294 13.99 -2.60 -20.76
CA ASP A 294 15.01 -1.64 -20.35
C ASP A 294 16.11 -2.29 -19.51
N GLY A 295 17.33 -2.22 -20.03
CA GLY A 295 18.52 -2.75 -19.34
C GLY A 295 18.48 -4.27 -19.18
N LEU A 296 17.73 -5.00 -20.01
CA LEU A 296 17.64 -6.45 -19.98
C LEU A 296 18.95 -7.06 -20.53
N THR A 297 19.97 -7.08 -19.68
CA THR A 297 21.26 -7.70 -19.97
C THR A 297 21.29 -9.12 -19.42
N PRO A 298 22.09 -10.03 -20.01
CA PRO A 298 22.30 -11.36 -19.45
C PRO A 298 22.71 -11.31 -17.97
N GLN A 299 23.51 -10.31 -17.57
CA GLN A 299 23.98 -10.16 -16.20
C GLN A 299 22.87 -9.75 -15.22
N ASN A 300 21.93 -8.89 -15.64
CA ASN A 300 20.78 -8.50 -14.82
C ASN A 300 19.82 -9.68 -14.61
N LEU A 301 19.68 -10.55 -15.61
CA LEU A 301 18.90 -11.78 -15.43
C LEU A 301 19.58 -12.75 -14.45
N VAL A 302 20.91 -12.88 -14.49
CA VAL A 302 21.65 -13.69 -13.52
C VAL A 302 21.45 -13.18 -12.10
N SER A 303 21.53 -11.86 -11.87
CA SER A 303 21.37 -11.31 -10.52
C SER A 303 19.95 -11.50 -9.98
N GLU A 304 18.93 -11.41 -10.83
CA GLU A 304 17.55 -11.74 -10.47
C GLU A 304 17.36 -13.21 -10.12
N VAL A 305 17.89 -14.11 -10.96
CA VAL A 305 17.86 -15.55 -10.72
C VAL A 305 18.60 -15.90 -9.42
N GLN A 306 19.73 -15.25 -9.14
CA GLN A 306 20.46 -15.41 -7.87
C GLN A 306 19.59 -15.06 -6.67
N GLY A 307 18.80 -13.98 -6.74
CA GLY A 307 17.86 -13.60 -5.68
C GLY A 307 16.82 -14.70 -5.40
N ILE A 308 16.21 -15.25 -6.46
CA ILE A 308 15.27 -16.38 -6.35
C ILE A 308 15.95 -17.61 -5.73
N VAL A 309 17.15 -17.96 -6.22
CA VAL A 309 17.92 -19.10 -5.71
C VAL A 309 18.29 -18.93 -4.24
N GLN A 310 18.63 -17.71 -3.78
CA GLN A 310 18.91 -17.47 -2.36
C GLN A 310 17.68 -17.69 -1.47
N ILE A 311 16.48 -17.29 -1.93
CA ILE A 311 15.23 -17.56 -1.21
C ILE A 311 14.99 -19.08 -1.14
N LEU A 312 15.21 -19.78 -2.26
CA LEU A 312 15.09 -21.24 -2.33
C LEU A 312 16.07 -21.95 -1.37
N GLN A 313 17.34 -21.55 -1.35
CA GLN A 313 18.36 -22.13 -0.48
C GLN A 313 18.01 -21.99 1.01
N ARG A 314 17.32 -20.92 1.41
CA ARG A 314 16.86 -20.72 2.79
C ARG A 314 15.61 -21.54 3.13
N ALA A 315 14.74 -21.77 2.16
CA ALA A 315 13.44 -22.39 2.38
C ALA A 315 13.42 -23.91 2.16
N LEU A 316 14.06 -24.43 1.11
CA LEU A 316 14.04 -25.87 0.77
C LEU A 316 14.50 -26.80 1.90
N PRO A 317 15.53 -26.48 2.72
CA PRO A 317 15.96 -27.34 3.81
C PRO A 317 14.91 -27.53 4.93
N ARG A 318 13.89 -26.67 4.97
CA ARG A 318 12.83 -26.69 5.98
C ARG A 318 11.60 -27.49 5.53
N LEU A 319 11.57 -27.92 4.27
CA LEU A 319 10.54 -28.81 3.75
C LEU A 319 10.88 -30.27 4.05
N PRO A 320 9.87 -31.14 4.27
CA PRO A 320 10.03 -32.58 4.23
C PRO A 320 10.81 -33.09 3.03
N GLU A 321 11.47 -34.23 3.20
CA GLU A 321 12.42 -34.78 2.24
C GLU A 321 11.86 -34.93 0.82
N ALA A 322 10.67 -35.52 0.67
CA ALA A 322 10.03 -35.68 -0.64
C ALA A 322 9.76 -34.32 -1.33
N GLU A 323 9.33 -33.31 -0.58
CA GLU A 323 9.01 -31.98 -1.11
C GLU A 323 10.27 -31.19 -1.45
N ARG A 324 11.32 -31.35 -0.63
CA ARG A 324 12.65 -30.81 -0.89
C ARG A 324 13.24 -31.38 -2.18
N LEU A 325 13.12 -32.70 -2.38
CA LEU A 325 13.57 -33.37 -3.60
C LEU A 325 12.77 -32.94 -4.83
N ALA A 326 11.44 -32.86 -4.72
CA ALA A 326 10.56 -32.39 -5.80
C ALA A 326 10.84 -30.92 -6.15
N GLY A 327 11.03 -30.07 -5.15
CA GLY A 327 11.40 -28.67 -5.32
C GLY A 327 12.74 -28.53 -6.01
N ALA A 328 13.77 -29.22 -5.52
CA ALA A 328 15.10 -29.21 -6.14
C ALA A 328 15.04 -29.60 -7.62
N ALA A 329 14.29 -30.65 -7.96
CA ALA A 329 14.11 -31.09 -9.34
C ALA A 329 13.38 -30.06 -10.22
N TYR A 330 12.29 -29.50 -9.70
CA TYR A 330 11.51 -28.48 -10.40
C TYR A 330 12.36 -27.23 -10.70
N TYR A 331 13.05 -26.69 -9.69
CA TYR A 331 13.85 -25.48 -9.87
C TYR A 331 15.11 -25.73 -10.71
N TYR A 332 15.70 -26.93 -10.62
CA TYR A 332 16.80 -27.33 -11.50
C TYR A 332 16.38 -27.30 -12.97
N GLN A 333 15.20 -27.84 -13.30
CA GLN A 333 14.67 -27.81 -14.67
C GLN A 333 14.46 -26.38 -15.16
N GLY A 334 13.87 -25.51 -14.34
CA GLY A 334 13.72 -24.09 -14.63
C GLY A 334 15.06 -23.40 -14.91
N LEU A 335 16.05 -23.57 -14.04
CA LEU A 335 17.38 -22.97 -14.20
C LEU A 335 18.14 -23.50 -15.42
N ARG A 336 18.05 -24.80 -15.67
CA ARG A 336 18.67 -25.44 -16.82
C ARG A 336 18.05 -24.97 -18.14
N SER A 337 16.72 -24.85 -18.17
CA SER A 337 16.02 -24.34 -19.35
C SER A 337 16.40 -22.88 -19.65
N LEU A 338 16.49 -22.03 -18.61
CA LEU A 338 17.00 -20.66 -18.73
C LEU A 338 18.44 -20.63 -19.26
N ALA A 339 19.34 -21.46 -18.73
CA ALA A 339 20.72 -21.55 -19.18
C ALA A 339 20.86 -22.03 -20.64
N GLY A 340 19.85 -22.76 -21.16
CA GLY A 340 19.79 -23.21 -22.54
C GLY A 340 19.38 -22.12 -23.54
N LEU A 341 18.89 -20.96 -23.09
CA LEU A 341 18.43 -19.92 -23.99
C LEU A 341 19.60 -19.28 -24.78
N PRO A 342 19.46 -19.06 -26.11
CA PRO A 342 20.55 -18.57 -26.95
C PRO A 342 21.17 -17.24 -26.49
N PHE A 343 20.34 -16.31 -26.01
CA PHE A 343 20.82 -14.99 -25.57
C PHE A 343 21.44 -15.01 -24.15
N LEU A 344 21.23 -16.09 -23.38
CA LEU A 344 21.84 -16.31 -22.07
C LEU A 344 23.12 -17.15 -22.13
N GLN A 345 23.54 -17.60 -23.32
CA GLN A 345 24.81 -18.30 -23.51
C GLN A 345 26.03 -17.60 -22.88
N PRO A 346 26.17 -16.25 -22.92
CA PRO A 346 27.29 -15.57 -22.28
C PRO A 346 27.38 -15.76 -20.75
N VAL A 347 26.26 -16.12 -20.11
CA VAL A 347 26.14 -16.29 -18.65
C VAL A 347 25.68 -17.68 -18.25
N SER A 348 25.56 -18.62 -19.19
CA SER A 348 25.06 -19.98 -18.95
C SER A 348 25.86 -20.70 -17.87
N GLY A 349 27.19 -20.55 -17.87
CA GLY A 349 28.06 -21.10 -16.82
C GLY A 349 27.79 -20.53 -15.42
N GLN A 350 27.42 -19.24 -15.32
CA GLN A 350 27.04 -18.64 -14.03
C GLN A 350 25.70 -19.19 -13.55
N LEU A 351 24.71 -19.31 -14.44
CA LEU A 351 23.39 -19.89 -14.13
C LEU A 351 23.50 -21.36 -13.72
N LEU A 352 24.28 -22.15 -14.45
CA LEU A 352 24.57 -23.56 -14.10
C LEU A 352 25.40 -23.66 -12.81
N GLY A 353 26.23 -22.67 -12.50
CA GLY A 353 26.95 -22.60 -11.22
C GLY A 353 26.02 -22.45 -10.00
N LEU A 354 24.82 -21.87 -10.16
CA LEU A 354 23.84 -21.73 -9.08
C LEU A 354 23.23 -23.06 -8.63
N ILE A 355 23.29 -24.08 -9.50
CA ILE A 355 22.88 -25.46 -9.24
C ILE A 355 24.10 -26.39 -9.08
N GLY A 356 25.30 -25.82 -8.89
CA GLY A 356 26.54 -26.57 -8.72
C GLY A 356 26.41 -27.61 -7.60
N GLY A 357 26.58 -28.89 -7.97
CA GLY A 357 26.37 -30.04 -7.07
C GLY A 357 25.12 -30.87 -7.37
N MET A 358 24.20 -30.38 -8.22
CA MET A 358 23.10 -31.15 -8.79
C MET A 358 23.38 -31.39 -10.28
N ASP A 359 24.03 -32.51 -10.63
CA ASP A 359 24.21 -32.92 -12.02
C ASP A 359 23.03 -33.78 -12.52
N GLU A 360 23.05 -34.19 -13.79
CA GLU A 360 22.04 -35.09 -14.34
C GLU A 360 21.91 -36.41 -13.57
N GLY A 361 23.01 -36.92 -13.02
CA GLY A 361 23.02 -38.17 -12.25
C GLY A 361 22.37 -38.00 -10.88
N VAL A 362 22.65 -36.91 -10.18
CA VAL A 362 22.00 -36.52 -8.92
C VAL A 362 20.52 -36.25 -9.16
N MET A 363 20.17 -35.65 -10.29
CA MET A 363 18.77 -35.40 -10.67
C MET A 363 18.03 -36.70 -10.98
N ASP A 364 18.63 -37.61 -11.76
CA ASP A 364 18.06 -38.93 -12.03
C ASP A 364 17.91 -39.73 -10.73
N GLN A 365 18.89 -39.67 -9.81
CA GLN A 365 18.77 -40.27 -8.48
C GLN A 365 17.67 -39.60 -7.63
N THR A 366 17.50 -38.29 -7.73
CA THR A 366 16.45 -37.53 -7.04
C THR A 366 15.07 -37.92 -7.57
N LEU A 367 14.90 -38.01 -8.89
CA LEU A 367 13.68 -38.43 -9.56
C LEU A 367 13.37 -39.91 -9.27
N ARG A 368 14.39 -40.78 -9.24
CA ARG A 368 14.25 -42.18 -8.83
C ARG A 368 13.95 -42.32 -7.35
N GLY A 369 14.51 -41.47 -6.49
CA GLY A 369 14.18 -41.40 -5.07
C GLY A 369 12.74 -40.96 -4.84
N LEU A 370 12.27 -39.96 -5.59
CA LEU A 370 10.86 -39.55 -5.63
C LEU A 370 9.94 -40.67 -6.13
N ALA A 371 10.39 -41.46 -7.11
CA ALA A 371 9.65 -42.62 -7.61
C ALA A 371 9.68 -43.81 -6.63
N ALA A 372 10.75 -43.98 -5.85
CA ALA A 372 10.95 -45.08 -4.90
C ALA A 372 10.34 -44.80 -3.52
N THR A 373 10.20 -43.53 -3.14
CA THR A 373 9.39 -43.11 -1.99
C THR A 373 7.93 -43.21 -2.40
N ASP A 374 7.33 -44.38 -2.18
CA ASP A 374 5.98 -44.81 -2.59
C ASP A 374 4.79 -43.97 -2.03
N GLU A 375 5.02 -42.72 -1.59
CA GLU A 375 4.01 -41.66 -1.58
C GLU A 375 3.92 -40.91 -2.92
N GLY A 376 5.00 -40.92 -3.72
CA GLY A 376 5.07 -40.38 -5.08
C GLY A 376 4.15 -41.10 -6.08
N SER A 377 3.74 -42.34 -5.78
CA SER A 377 2.73 -43.10 -6.52
C SER A 377 1.33 -42.50 -6.43
N LYS A 378 1.07 -41.61 -5.46
CA LYS A 378 -0.13 -40.75 -5.41
C LYS A 378 0.03 -39.45 -6.20
N LEU A 379 1.25 -39.08 -6.57
CA LEU A 379 1.57 -37.90 -7.39
C LEU A 379 1.66 -38.21 -8.88
N ALA A 380 2.04 -39.44 -9.25
CA ALA A 380 2.33 -39.81 -10.64
C ALA A 380 1.21 -40.56 -11.38
N GLY A 381 0.05 -40.80 -10.75
CA GLY A 381 -0.95 -41.77 -11.24
C GLY A 381 -2.23 -41.21 -11.87
N ARG A 382 -2.43 -39.90 -11.96
CA ARG A 382 -3.57 -39.28 -12.67
C ARG A 382 -3.11 -38.03 -13.39
N ASP A 383 -3.60 -37.87 -14.62
CA ASP A 383 -3.42 -36.73 -15.51
C ASP A 383 -2.97 -35.45 -14.79
N LEU A 384 -1.90 -34.83 -15.32
CA LEU A 384 -1.40 -33.50 -14.96
C LEU A 384 -2.45 -32.36 -15.07
N TYR A 385 -3.73 -32.69 -15.23
CA TYR A 385 -4.85 -31.79 -15.03
C TYR A 385 -5.27 -31.78 -13.56
N ILE A 386 -4.89 -30.70 -12.89
CA ILE A 386 -5.72 -29.91 -11.97
C ILE A 386 -6.98 -30.68 -11.48
N ASN A 387 -6.87 -31.20 -10.26
CA ASN A 387 -7.89 -31.85 -9.39
C ASN A 387 -8.01 -33.38 -9.41
N ALA A 388 -7.45 -33.99 -8.35
CA ALA A 388 -8.29 -34.51 -7.27
C ALA A 388 -7.53 -34.48 -5.94
N LYS A 389 -7.92 -33.58 -5.03
CA LYS A 389 -7.45 -33.51 -3.62
C LYS A 389 -5.93 -33.33 -3.44
N ASN A 390 -5.45 -32.15 -3.86
CA ASN A 390 -4.29 -31.40 -3.36
C ASN A 390 -3.11 -32.25 -2.85
N ALA A 391 -2.17 -32.62 -3.74
CA ALA A 391 -0.91 -33.20 -3.32
C ALA A 391 -0.17 -32.20 -2.39
N PRO A 392 0.05 -32.53 -1.11
CA PRO A 392 0.60 -31.59 -0.12
C PRO A 392 1.95 -30.98 -0.53
N GLY A 393 2.76 -31.74 -1.29
CA GLY A 393 4.10 -31.33 -1.70
C GLY A 393 4.15 -30.25 -2.77
N ALA A 394 3.28 -30.30 -3.79
CA ALA A 394 3.20 -29.23 -4.79
C ALA A 394 2.67 -27.95 -4.16
N TRP A 395 1.73 -28.06 -3.20
CA TRP A 395 1.17 -26.89 -2.55
C TRP A 395 2.24 -26.04 -1.84
N ARG A 396 3.11 -26.66 -1.05
CA ARG A 396 4.15 -25.95 -0.30
C ARG A 396 5.22 -25.33 -1.19
N LEU A 397 5.53 -25.99 -2.30
CA LEU A 397 6.39 -25.41 -3.33
C LEU A 397 5.72 -24.17 -3.89
N GLU A 398 4.47 -24.25 -4.36
CA GLU A 398 3.69 -23.14 -4.93
C GLU A 398 3.49 -21.97 -3.97
N GLU A 399 3.31 -22.24 -2.68
CA GLU A 399 3.31 -21.20 -1.67
C GLU A 399 4.67 -20.51 -1.58
N LEU A 400 5.81 -21.23 -1.49
CA LEU A 400 7.16 -20.65 -1.37
C LEU A 400 7.44 -19.57 -2.43
N LYS A 401 6.81 -19.74 -3.58
CA LYS A 401 6.99 -18.90 -4.75
C LYS A 401 6.35 -17.52 -4.59
N ARG A 402 5.39 -17.36 -3.67
CA ARG A 402 4.81 -16.07 -3.28
C ARG A 402 5.79 -15.15 -2.56
N TRP A 403 6.92 -15.67 -2.07
CA TRP A 403 7.96 -14.89 -1.41
C TRP A 403 9.03 -14.35 -2.38
N PHE A 404 8.95 -14.66 -3.68
CA PHE A 404 9.90 -14.15 -4.67
C PHE A 404 9.59 -12.68 -5.02
N PRO A 405 10.60 -11.80 -5.16
CA PRO A 405 10.41 -10.42 -5.62
C PRO A 405 9.99 -10.39 -7.10
N PRO A 406 9.15 -9.44 -7.58
CA PRO A 406 8.75 -9.41 -8.99
C PRO A 406 9.99 -9.30 -9.87
N SER A 407 10.12 -10.26 -10.79
CA SER A 407 11.27 -10.39 -11.66
C SER A 407 10.81 -10.34 -13.11
N ASN A 408 11.76 -10.49 -14.02
CA ASN A 408 11.49 -10.62 -15.43
C ASN A 408 10.44 -11.72 -15.72
N PRO A 409 9.40 -11.44 -16.53
CA PRO A 409 8.42 -12.44 -16.97
C PRO A 409 9.06 -13.70 -17.55
N TYR A 410 10.16 -13.59 -18.30
CA TYR A 410 10.86 -14.76 -18.83
C TYR A 410 11.33 -15.71 -17.73
N ILE A 411 11.86 -15.18 -16.62
CA ILE A 411 12.28 -16.00 -15.48
C ILE A 411 11.05 -16.63 -14.83
N TYR A 412 10.01 -15.83 -14.58
CA TYR A 412 8.81 -16.26 -13.88
C TYR A 412 8.00 -17.31 -14.66
N GLU A 413 7.93 -17.22 -15.99
CA GLU A 413 7.29 -18.22 -16.85
C GLU A 413 7.97 -19.59 -16.75
N HIS A 414 9.30 -19.63 -16.76
CA HIS A 414 10.05 -20.89 -16.63
C HIS A 414 9.89 -21.54 -15.24
N PHE A 415 9.36 -20.80 -14.27
CA PHE A 415 8.97 -21.30 -12.95
C PHE A 415 7.44 -21.27 -12.72
N GLY A 416 6.63 -20.99 -13.75
CA GLY A 416 5.16 -21.08 -13.74
C GLY A 416 4.40 -19.98 -12.98
N TYR A 417 4.83 -18.71 -13.02
CA TYR A 417 4.15 -17.61 -12.30
C TYR A 417 3.79 -16.39 -13.14
N VAL A 418 2.88 -15.60 -12.55
CA VAL A 418 2.62 -14.21 -12.93
C VAL A 418 2.64 -13.32 -11.68
N SER A 419 3.26 -12.15 -11.78
CA SER A 419 3.18 -11.12 -10.73
C SER A 419 2.05 -10.15 -11.02
N PHE A 420 1.34 -9.73 -9.97
CA PHE A 420 0.21 -8.81 -10.03
C PHE A 420 0.46 -7.60 -9.13
N PHE A 421 0.12 -6.41 -9.61
CA PHE A 421 -0.02 -5.23 -8.78
C PHE A 421 -1.48 -5.13 -8.36
N GLN A 422 -1.70 -4.91 -7.07
CA GLN A 422 -3.03 -4.86 -6.46
C GLN A 422 -3.21 -3.58 -5.68
N VAL A 423 -4.41 -3.01 -5.74
CA VAL A 423 -4.83 -1.85 -4.94
C VAL A 423 -6.19 -2.15 -4.32
N TRP A 424 -6.31 -1.95 -3.01
CA TRP A 424 -7.53 -2.26 -2.24
C TRP A 424 -7.75 -1.23 -1.12
N ASN A 425 -8.97 -1.15 -0.62
CA ASN A 425 -9.32 -0.28 0.50
C ASN A 425 -9.51 -1.09 1.78
N ARG A 426 -9.14 -0.48 2.91
CA ARG A 426 -9.39 -1.02 4.26
C ARG A 426 -10.00 0.07 5.14
N ALA A 427 -11.09 -0.25 5.85
CA ALA A 427 -11.58 0.61 6.93
C ALA A 427 -10.57 0.60 8.07
N GLU A 428 -10.14 1.78 8.49
CA GLU A 428 -9.22 1.90 9.60
C GLU A 428 -9.64 3.04 10.53
N VAL A 429 -9.46 2.78 11.81
CA VAL A 429 -9.57 3.77 12.88
C VAL A 429 -8.18 3.91 13.47
N THR A 430 -7.54 5.05 13.18
CA THR A 430 -6.16 5.33 13.57
C THR A 430 -5.97 6.83 13.82
N THR A 431 -4.73 7.27 14.04
CA THR A 431 -4.35 8.68 14.14
C THR A 431 -3.64 9.13 12.87
N VAL A 432 -3.59 10.44 12.66
CA VAL A 432 -2.81 11.08 11.61
C VAL A 432 -1.76 11.96 12.30
N PRO A 433 -0.48 11.56 12.29
CA PRO A 433 0.10 10.40 11.59
C PRO A 433 -0.17 9.06 12.28
N ASP A 434 -0.04 7.97 11.51
CA ASP A 434 -0.22 6.60 12.01
C ASP A 434 1.08 6.09 12.65
N PHE A 435 1.18 6.18 13.97
CA PHE A 435 2.39 5.78 14.70
C PHE A 435 2.69 4.27 14.63
N ARG A 436 1.73 3.44 14.22
CA ARG A 436 1.97 2.00 14.01
C ARG A 436 2.74 1.72 12.72
N ALA A 437 2.74 2.69 11.80
CA ALA A 437 3.41 2.58 10.52
C ALA A 437 4.94 2.73 10.66
N ASP A 438 5.41 3.50 11.65
CA ASP A 438 6.85 3.75 11.85
C ASP A 438 7.47 2.67 12.73
N ARG A 439 8.47 1.97 12.18
CA ARG A 439 9.22 0.92 12.88
C ARG A 439 10.38 1.48 13.72
N ASN A 440 10.67 2.78 13.60
CA ASN A 440 11.74 3.44 14.32
C ASN A 440 11.18 4.25 15.52
N PRO A 441 11.51 3.90 16.77
CA PRO A 441 11.01 4.60 17.95
C PRO A 441 11.41 6.08 17.99
N LEU A 442 12.57 6.46 17.43
CA LEU A 442 12.97 7.87 17.35
C LEU A 442 12.13 8.65 16.33
N GLY A 443 11.73 8.01 15.22
CA GLY A 443 10.85 8.61 14.22
C GLY A 443 9.42 8.79 14.74
N VAL A 444 8.93 7.83 15.53
CA VAL A 444 7.64 7.95 16.25
C VAL A 444 7.65 9.14 17.21
N MET A 445 8.72 9.30 18.00
CA MET A 445 8.83 10.43 18.93
C MET A 445 8.92 11.78 18.22
N ALA A 446 9.66 11.85 17.12
CA ALA A 446 9.77 13.07 16.32
C ALA A 446 8.43 13.44 15.66
N SER A 447 7.74 12.46 15.06
CA SER A 447 6.42 12.68 14.45
C SER A 447 5.35 13.06 15.47
N LEU A 448 5.36 12.45 16.66
CA LEU A 448 4.51 12.86 17.80
C LEU A 448 4.75 14.31 18.19
N GLY A 449 6.02 14.70 18.38
CA GLY A 449 6.35 16.07 18.77
C GLY A 449 5.93 17.11 17.73
N MET A 450 6.07 16.78 16.44
CA MET A 450 5.78 17.70 15.33
C MET A 450 4.30 17.72 14.92
N ARG A 451 3.52 16.71 15.28
CA ARG A 451 2.09 16.57 14.92
C ARG A 451 1.14 16.58 16.10
N ALA A 452 1.65 16.78 17.31
CA ALA A 452 0.81 17.01 18.46
C ALA A 452 0.11 18.37 18.39
N LEU A 453 -1.14 18.41 18.84
CA LEU A 453 -1.93 19.63 18.86
C LEU A 453 -1.59 20.48 20.08
N PHE A 454 -0.93 21.60 19.83
CA PHE A 454 -0.64 22.62 20.82
C PHE A 454 -1.23 23.96 20.43
N TYR A 455 -1.78 24.66 21.41
CA TYR A 455 -1.96 26.10 21.32
C TYR A 455 -0.70 26.79 21.84
N TRP A 456 -0.09 27.64 21.02
CA TRP A 456 1.10 28.42 21.38
C TRP A 456 0.68 29.77 21.95
N TRP A 457 0.95 29.98 23.23
CA TRP A 457 0.71 31.26 23.90
C TRP A 457 2.03 31.92 24.28
N VAL A 458 2.03 33.25 24.43
CA VAL A 458 3.25 34.02 24.67
C VAL A 458 3.14 34.79 25.99
N PRO A 459 4.04 34.55 26.97
CA PRO A 459 4.11 35.37 28.16
C PRO A 459 4.60 36.78 27.83
N VAL A 460 4.15 37.76 28.61
CA VAL A 460 4.47 39.17 28.36
C VAL A 460 5.30 39.74 29.50
N ARG A 461 6.43 40.36 29.18
CA ARG A 461 7.22 41.11 30.16
C ARG A 461 7.10 42.60 29.89
N LEU A 462 6.49 43.32 30.83
CA LEU A 462 6.28 44.76 30.75
C LEU A 462 7.34 45.48 31.58
N LYS A 463 8.07 46.39 30.95
CA LYS A 463 9.05 47.26 31.58
C LYS A 463 8.52 48.70 31.57
N ILE A 464 8.38 49.26 32.77
CA ILE A 464 7.93 50.63 32.99
C ILE A 464 9.15 51.49 33.32
N GLN A 465 9.46 52.42 32.42
CA GLN A 465 10.53 53.39 32.59
C GLN A 465 9.94 54.77 32.88
N LEU A 466 10.32 55.34 34.02
CA LEU A 466 10.00 56.73 34.36
C LEU A 466 11.03 57.63 33.66
N MET A 467 10.60 58.37 32.64
CA MET A 467 11.49 59.32 31.96
C MET A 467 11.54 60.66 32.72
N PRO A 468 12.68 61.35 32.72
CA PRO A 468 12.89 62.57 33.51
C PRO A 468 12.15 63.82 32.98
N VAL A 469 11.34 63.72 31.91
CA VAL A 469 10.61 64.87 31.33
C VAL A 469 9.10 64.57 31.32
N PRO A 470 8.19 65.52 31.63
CA PRO A 470 6.74 65.27 31.61
C PRO A 470 6.15 65.33 30.19
N PRO A 471 5.11 64.53 29.85
CA PRO A 471 4.44 63.50 30.66
C PRO A 471 4.81 62.09 30.18
N PHE A 472 5.96 61.54 30.58
CA PHE A 472 6.47 60.34 29.89
C PHE A 472 6.76 59.18 30.85
N VAL A 473 5.72 58.43 31.21
CA VAL A 473 5.89 57.01 31.50
C VAL A 473 6.11 56.32 30.15
N SER A 474 7.28 55.72 29.94
CA SER A 474 7.52 54.87 28.79
C SER A 474 7.20 53.43 29.18
N LEU A 475 6.28 52.81 28.44
CA LEU A 475 5.90 51.43 28.62
C LEU A 475 6.50 50.63 27.46
N SER A 476 7.46 49.77 27.77
CA SER A 476 8.08 48.88 26.78
C SER A 476 7.74 47.43 27.13
N GLY A 477 7.35 46.64 26.14
CA GLY A 477 7.02 45.23 26.31
C GLY A 477 8.03 44.36 25.57
N ALA A 478 8.45 43.26 26.18
CA ALA A 478 9.13 42.17 25.52
C ALA A 478 8.23 40.93 25.55
N LEU A 479 8.07 40.29 24.40
CA LEU A 479 7.48 38.95 24.32
C LEU A 479 8.54 37.94 24.74
N ASP A 480 8.16 36.99 25.58
CA ASP A 480 9.03 35.87 25.95
C ASP A 480 8.89 34.71 24.95
N TRP A 481 9.56 33.59 25.21
CA TRP A 481 9.44 32.39 24.39
C TRP A 481 8.01 31.81 24.43
N PRO A 482 7.44 31.44 23.26
CA PRO A 482 6.13 30.79 23.21
C PRO A 482 6.12 29.49 24.02
N LYS A 483 5.06 29.30 24.82
CA LYS A 483 4.83 28.10 25.63
C LYS A 483 3.65 27.30 25.05
N PRO A 484 3.74 25.97 24.98
CA PRO A 484 2.67 25.14 24.45
C PRO A 484 1.62 24.82 25.52
N VAL A 485 0.33 24.86 25.15
CA VAL A 485 -0.78 24.26 25.90
C VAL A 485 -1.32 23.08 25.07
N PRO A 486 -1.27 21.83 25.57
CA PRO A 486 -1.76 20.67 24.83
C PRO A 486 -3.29 20.70 24.73
N VAL A 487 -3.83 20.49 23.53
CA VAL A 487 -5.28 20.52 23.27
C VAL A 487 -5.75 19.16 22.76
N ALA A 488 -6.83 18.63 23.34
CA ALA A 488 -7.41 17.36 22.92
C ALA A 488 -8.18 17.48 21.58
N PRO A 489 -8.15 16.45 20.71
CA PRO A 489 -7.35 15.23 20.82
C PRO A 489 -5.88 15.54 20.54
N TYR A 490 -4.95 15.12 21.41
CA TYR A 490 -3.53 15.48 21.32
C TYR A 490 -2.89 15.10 19.98
N VAL A 491 -3.51 14.18 19.25
CA VAL A 491 -3.20 13.76 17.88
C VAL A 491 -4.50 13.65 17.09
N LEU A 492 -4.46 13.89 15.79
CA LEU A 492 -5.68 13.93 14.98
C LEU A 492 -6.24 12.52 14.75
N PRO A 493 -7.54 12.30 15.01
CA PRO A 493 -8.19 11.02 14.73
C PRO A 493 -8.49 10.89 13.24
N PHE A 494 -8.43 9.68 12.73
CA PHE A 494 -8.90 9.31 11.40
C PHE A 494 -9.74 8.04 11.48
N ALA A 495 -10.94 8.10 10.89
CA ALA A 495 -11.83 6.96 10.73
C ALA A 495 -12.37 7.00 9.30
N GLY A 496 -11.92 6.06 8.46
CA GLY A 496 -12.31 6.02 7.06
C GLY A 496 -11.63 4.90 6.29
N GLU A 497 -11.90 4.84 4.99
CA GLU A 497 -11.16 3.96 4.07
C GLU A 497 -9.79 4.55 3.76
N ARG A 498 -8.76 3.74 3.95
CA ARG A 498 -7.40 4.00 3.48
C ARG A 498 -7.05 3.04 2.36
N THR A 499 -6.51 3.57 1.28
CA THR A 499 -6.09 2.79 0.11
C THR A 499 -4.70 2.20 0.34
N TYR A 500 -4.61 0.88 0.20
CA TYR A 500 -3.39 0.10 0.24
C TYR A 500 -3.04 -0.43 -1.15
N TRP A 501 -1.76 -0.72 -1.34
CA TRP A 501 -1.26 -1.32 -2.58
C TRP A 501 -0.12 -2.30 -2.28
N GLY A 502 0.14 -3.20 -3.22
CA GLY A 502 1.22 -4.17 -3.13
C GLY A 502 1.40 -4.97 -4.41
N TRP A 503 2.55 -5.65 -4.51
CA TRP A 503 2.78 -6.67 -5.54
C TRP A 503 2.54 -8.05 -4.95
N VAL A 504 1.97 -8.95 -5.73
CA VAL A 504 1.66 -10.33 -5.32
C VAL A 504 2.07 -11.26 -6.44
N SER A 505 2.87 -12.28 -6.15
CA SER A 505 3.23 -13.31 -7.13
C SER A 505 2.28 -14.48 -6.98
N VAL A 506 1.68 -14.90 -8.10
CA VAL A 506 0.65 -15.93 -8.14
C VAL A 506 1.13 -17.05 -9.06
N PRO A 507 1.22 -18.28 -8.55
CA PRO A 507 1.49 -19.43 -9.40
C PRO A 507 0.30 -19.84 -10.24
N GLU A 508 0.58 -20.54 -11.34
CA GLU A 508 -0.46 -21.19 -12.13
C GLU A 508 -1.32 -22.10 -11.24
N GLY A 509 -2.64 -22.01 -11.41
CA GLY A 509 -3.58 -22.79 -10.61
C GLY A 509 -4.01 -22.19 -9.27
N TYR A 510 -3.45 -21.06 -8.85
CA TYR A 510 -3.78 -20.39 -7.59
C TYR A 510 -4.74 -19.21 -7.74
N GLU A 511 -5.57 -19.03 -6.72
CA GLU A 511 -6.38 -17.82 -6.59
C GLU A 511 -5.48 -16.59 -6.41
N ILE A 512 -5.78 -15.56 -7.19
CA ILE A 512 -5.20 -14.24 -7.01
C ILE A 512 -5.75 -13.69 -5.68
N PRO A 513 -4.91 -13.34 -4.69
CA PRO A 513 -5.39 -12.83 -3.41
C PRO A 513 -6.23 -11.57 -3.57
N ARG A 514 -7.20 -11.35 -2.67
CA ARG A 514 -8.09 -10.15 -2.64
C ARG A 514 -8.99 -9.98 -3.88
N VAL A 515 -8.93 -10.90 -4.85
CA VAL A 515 -9.71 -10.90 -6.08
C VAL A 515 -10.84 -11.92 -5.94
N LYS A 516 -12.08 -11.43 -6.00
CA LYS A 516 -13.28 -12.27 -5.94
C LYS A 516 -14.27 -11.83 -7.01
N GLY A 517 -15.00 -12.78 -7.61
CA GLY A 517 -16.07 -12.47 -8.55
C GLY A 517 -15.62 -12.18 -9.99
N VAL A 518 -16.44 -11.45 -10.75
CA VAL A 518 -16.10 -11.13 -12.14
C VAL A 518 -15.53 -9.71 -12.21
N PRO A 519 -14.62 -9.42 -13.15
CA PRO A 519 -14.18 -8.04 -13.37
C PRO A 519 -15.40 -7.18 -13.70
N GLY A 520 -15.48 -6.02 -13.07
CA GLY A 520 -16.61 -5.12 -13.25
C GLY A 520 -16.53 -4.41 -14.59
N LEU A 521 -17.44 -4.70 -15.51
CA LEU A 521 -17.72 -3.83 -16.67
C LEU A 521 -18.73 -2.70 -16.35
N GLY A 522 -19.09 -2.52 -15.07
CA GLY A 522 -20.01 -1.48 -14.65
C GLY A 522 -19.97 -1.28 -13.14
N VAL A 523 -19.32 -0.21 -12.70
CA VAL A 523 -19.34 0.22 -11.30
C VAL A 523 -20.60 1.05 -11.09
N SER A 524 -21.61 0.52 -10.39
CA SER A 524 -22.66 1.35 -9.83
C SER A 524 -22.11 2.05 -8.58
N GLY A 525 -21.54 3.24 -8.75
CA GLY A 525 -21.14 4.09 -7.62
C GLY A 525 -20.00 5.06 -7.91
N VAL A 526 -19.01 4.66 -8.72
CA VAL A 526 -17.91 5.54 -9.16
C VAL A 526 -17.49 5.09 -10.56
N SER A 527 -18.01 5.74 -11.59
CA SER A 527 -17.47 5.59 -12.94
C SER A 527 -16.07 6.19 -12.97
N LEU A 528 -15.04 5.36 -12.92
CA LEU A 528 -13.66 5.81 -13.10
C LEU A 528 -13.47 6.33 -14.53
N PRO A 529 -13.21 7.63 -14.75
CA PRO A 529 -12.97 8.15 -16.09
C PRO A 529 -11.74 7.46 -16.68
N GLY A 530 -11.92 6.77 -17.82
CA GLY A 530 -10.84 6.07 -18.52
C GLY A 530 -10.91 4.53 -18.46
N PHE A 531 -11.81 3.91 -17.71
CA PHE A 531 -12.02 2.44 -17.76
C PHE A 531 -13.01 2.06 -18.87
N GLY A 532 -12.75 2.51 -20.10
CA GLY A 532 -13.58 2.20 -21.25
C GLY A 532 -13.12 0.94 -21.99
N PRO A 533 -14.03 0.16 -22.60
CA PRO A 533 -13.65 -0.99 -23.44
C PRO A 533 -12.67 -0.60 -24.56
N GLY A 534 -12.75 0.64 -25.07
CA GLY A 534 -11.85 1.13 -26.12
C GLY A 534 -10.36 1.20 -25.75
N ILE A 535 -10.00 1.37 -24.47
CA ILE A 535 -8.59 1.35 -24.05
C ILE A 535 -8.05 -0.09 -24.08
N TYR A 536 -8.87 -1.06 -23.64
CA TYR A 536 -8.49 -2.47 -23.68
C TYR A 536 -8.45 -2.98 -25.12
N ASP A 537 -9.37 -2.55 -25.99
CA ASP A 537 -9.33 -2.87 -27.41
C ASP A 537 -8.07 -2.33 -28.09
N LEU A 538 -7.58 -1.15 -27.69
CA LEU A 538 -6.33 -0.58 -28.22
C LEU A 538 -5.10 -1.39 -27.76
N LEU A 539 -5.08 -1.86 -26.52
CA LEU A 539 -4.00 -2.70 -26.01
C LEU A 539 -4.03 -4.13 -26.59
N LEU A 540 -5.22 -4.69 -26.79
CA LEU A 540 -5.37 -6.08 -27.27
C LEU A 540 -5.28 -6.25 -28.79
N ARG A 541 -5.30 -5.16 -29.57
CA ARG A 541 -5.13 -5.17 -31.04
C ARG A 541 -3.65 -5.23 -31.40
#